data_AF-A0A357WUS8-F1
#
_entry.id   AF-A0A357WUS8-F1
#
_cell.length_a   1.000
_cell.length_b   1.000
_cell.length_c   1.000
_cell.angle_alpha   90.00
_cell.angle_beta   90.00
_cell.angle_gamma   90.00
#
_symmetry.space_group_name_H-M   'P 1'
#
loop_
_entity.id
_entity.type
_entity.pdbx_description
1 polymer ?
#
loop_
_entity_poly.entity_id
_entity_poly.type
_entity_poly.pdbx_seq_one_letter_code
_entity_poly.pdbx_strand_id
1 'polypeptide(L)'
;MDEIFVRLINFPYGVGGTTVTDNDGDYNVYINARTSYNQQKETLNHELSHISHDHFYDGKSVEEDESEAESEEDQKVDPSLLTRVHWGGYVPCPHHKK
;
A
#
# COMPACT_ATOMS: atom_id res chain seq x y z
N MET A 1 14.85 8.33 -6.61
CA MET A 1 14.69 6.86 -6.53
C MET A 1 13.39 6.71 -5.79
N ASP A 2 12.47 5.92 -6.35
CA ASP A 2 11.07 5.83 -5.93
C ASP A 2 10.76 4.33 -5.83
N GLU A 3 11.48 3.65 -4.93
CA GLU A 3 11.35 2.20 -4.76
C GLU A 3 10.10 1.90 -3.92
N ILE A 4 9.39 0.82 -4.26
CA ILE A 4 8.13 0.45 -3.61
C ILE A 4 8.36 -0.81 -2.78
N PHE A 5 8.35 -0.70 -1.46
CA PHE A 5 8.55 -1.82 -0.55
C PHE A 5 7.21 -2.36 -0.05
N VAL A 6 6.83 -3.56 -0.48
CA VAL A 6 5.60 -4.23 -0.04
C VAL A 6 5.89 -5.16 1.15
N ARG A 7 5.18 -4.95 2.26
CA ARG A 7 5.35 -5.70 3.52
C ARG A 7 4.01 -6.18 4.06
N LEU A 8 3.97 -7.42 4.52
CA LEU A 8 2.79 -7.99 5.18
C LEU A 8 2.92 -7.85 6.69
N ILE A 9 1.95 -7.20 7.34
CA ILE A 9 1.90 -7.03 8.79
C ILE A 9 0.54 -7.43 9.37
N ASN A 10 0.51 -7.86 10.63
CA ASN A 10 -0.75 -8.15 11.32
C ASN A 10 -1.39 -6.86 11.84
N PHE A 11 -2.31 -6.29 11.08
CA PHE A 11 -3.12 -5.18 11.57
C PHE A 11 -4.33 -5.69 12.41
N PRO A 12 -4.90 -4.84 13.29
CA PRO A 12 -6.18 -5.12 13.91
C PRO A 12 -7.29 -5.22 12.85
N TYR A 13 -8.41 -5.85 13.22
CA TYR A 13 -9.56 -5.99 12.33
C TYR A 13 -10.11 -4.59 11.96
N GLY A 14 -10.26 -4.33 10.66
CA GLY A 14 -10.79 -3.07 10.13
C GLY A 14 -9.79 -2.25 9.32
N VAL A 15 -8.49 -2.57 9.38
CA VAL A 15 -7.46 -1.91 8.55
C VAL A 15 -7.00 -2.89 7.46
N GLY A 16 -7.23 -2.56 6.19
CA GLY A 16 -6.84 -3.39 5.04
C GLY A 16 -5.35 -3.28 4.70
N GLY A 17 -4.83 -2.05 4.71
CA GLY A 17 -3.44 -1.72 4.43
C GLY A 17 -3.19 -0.23 4.65
N THR A 18 -1.95 0.20 4.43
CA THR A 18 -1.57 1.61 4.44
C THR A 18 -0.25 1.82 3.70
N THR A 19 -0.15 2.93 2.99
CA THR A 19 1.08 3.44 2.37
C THR A 19 1.74 4.47 3.26
N VAL A 20 3.08 4.41 3.32
CA VAL A 20 3.90 5.35 4.08
C VAL A 20 5.11 5.71 3.23
N THR A 21 5.30 7.00 2.96
CA THR A 21 6.51 7.52 2.31
C THR A 21 7.62 7.74 3.33
N ASP A 22 8.85 7.36 2.98
CA ASP A 22 10.04 7.69 3.76
C ASP A 22 10.62 9.05 3.32
N ASN A 23 11.44 9.65 4.17
CA ASN A 23 12.11 10.91 3.89
C ASN A 23 13.12 10.81 2.73
N ASP A 24 13.55 9.60 2.36
CA ASP A 24 14.41 9.36 1.20
C ASP A 24 13.64 9.38 -0.14
N GLY A 25 12.30 9.33 -0.11
CA GLY A 25 11.44 9.26 -1.30
C GLY A 25 10.99 7.83 -1.67
N ASP A 26 11.29 6.85 -0.82
CA ASP A 26 10.81 5.47 -0.99
C ASP A 26 9.39 5.28 -0.45
N TYR A 27 8.61 4.43 -1.13
CA TYR A 27 7.23 4.11 -0.76
C TYR A 27 7.20 2.77 -0.01
N ASN A 28 6.65 2.76 1.21
CA ASN A 28 6.43 1.54 1.98
C ASN A 28 4.94 1.21 2.01
N VAL A 29 4.56 0.10 1.38
CA VAL A 29 3.19 -0.41 1.35
C VAL A 29 3.06 -1.52 2.39
N TYR A 30 2.17 -1.32 3.36
CA TYR A 30 1.85 -2.29 4.40
C TYR A 30 0.48 -2.90 4.14
N ILE A 31 0.41 -4.22 4.03
CA ILE A 31 -0.83 -4.95 3.81
C ILE A 31 -1.16 -5.81 5.02
N ASN A 32 -2.43 -5.86 5.38
CA ASN A 32 -2.88 -6.72 6.47
C ASN A 32 -2.77 -8.20 6.07
N ALA A 33 -1.88 -8.93 6.73
CA ALA A 33 -1.70 -10.36 6.52
C ALA A 33 -2.91 -11.22 6.96
N ARG A 34 -3.83 -10.66 7.74
CA ARG A 34 -5.02 -11.36 8.27
C ARG A 34 -6.20 -11.36 7.29
N THR A 35 -6.17 -10.54 6.25
CA THR A 35 -7.21 -10.51 5.21
C THR A 35 -6.97 -11.60 4.16
N SER A 36 -8.00 -11.94 3.40
CA SER A 36 -7.89 -12.94 2.33
C SER A 36 -6.95 -12.46 1.22
N TYR A 37 -6.31 -13.39 0.51
CA TYR A 37 -5.37 -13.07 -0.58
C TYR A 37 -5.96 -12.15 -1.67
N ASN A 38 -7.25 -12.30 -2.02
CA ASN A 38 -7.91 -11.39 -2.96
C ASN A 38 -7.99 -9.97 -2.38
N GLN A 39 -8.38 -9.85 -1.13
CA GLN A 39 -8.45 -8.56 -0.43
C GLN A 39 -7.07 -7.90 -0.29
N GLN A 40 -6.03 -8.70 -0.05
CA GLN A 40 -4.65 -8.20 -0.04
C GLN A 40 -4.23 -7.64 -1.41
N LYS A 41 -4.69 -8.27 -2.51
CA LYS A 41 -4.43 -7.76 -3.86
C LYS A 41 -5.22 -6.50 -4.17
N GLU A 42 -6.49 -6.45 -3.79
CA GLU A 42 -7.34 -5.27 -3.96
C GLU A 42 -6.74 -4.09 -3.20
N THR A 43 -6.42 -4.27 -1.91
CA THR A 43 -5.70 -3.27 -1.13
C THR A 43 -4.36 -2.90 -1.77
N LEU A 44 -3.54 -3.84 -2.21
CA LEU A 44 -2.27 -3.50 -2.86
C LEU A 44 -2.47 -2.65 -4.12
N ASN A 45 -3.45 -2.98 -4.95
CA ASN A 45 -3.74 -2.19 -6.15
C ASN A 45 -4.23 -0.79 -5.80
N HIS A 46 -5.10 -0.66 -4.79
CA HIS A 46 -5.57 0.63 -4.26
C HIS A 46 -4.40 1.50 -3.81
N GLU A 47 -3.53 0.95 -2.95
CA GLU A 47 -2.34 1.64 -2.45
C GLU A 47 -1.34 2.00 -3.57
N LEU A 48 -1.19 1.15 -4.60
CA LEU A 48 -0.34 1.45 -5.77
C LEU A 48 -0.94 2.56 -6.65
N SER A 49 -2.27 2.64 -6.75
CA SER A 49 -2.96 3.72 -7.46
C SER A 49 -2.65 5.08 -6.82
N HIS A 50 -2.75 5.16 -5.49
CA HIS A 50 -2.36 6.35 -4.73
C HIS A 50 -0.91 6.79 -4.98
N ILE A 51 0.02 5.83 -5.10
CA ILE A 51 1.43 6.12 -5.43
C ILE A 51 1.56 6.64 -6.85
N SER A 52 0.85 6.05 -7.81
CA SER A 52 0.90 6.47 -9.21
C SER A 52 0.30 7.86 -9.45
N HIS A 53 -0.67 8.25 -8.63
CA HIS A 53 -1.38 9.53 -8.73
C HIS A 53 -0.82 10.63 -7.83
N ASP A 54 0.23 10.32 -7.06
CA ASP A 54 0.88 11.27 -6.16
C ASP A 54 -0.09 11.91 -5.14
N HIS A 55 -1.15 11.17 -4.75
CA HIS A 55 -2.15 11.62 -3.77
C HIS A 55 -1.52 11.98 -2.40
N PHE A 56 -0.27 11.60 -2.14
CA PHE A 56 0.47 11.98 -0.94
C PHE A 56 0.96 13.43 -0.90
N TYR A 57 1.13 14.07 -2.05
CA TYR A 57 1.58 15.46 -2.16
C TYR A 57 0.50 16.41 -2.66
N ASP A 58 -0.59 15.86 -3.18
CA ASP A 58 -1.75 16.65 -3.56
C ASP A 58 -2.45 17.16 -2.28
N GLY A 59 -2.67 18.47 -2.18
CA GLY A 59 -3.30 19.08 -1.00
C GLY A 59 -4.80 18.79 -0.88
N LYS A 60 -5.27 17.69 -1.46
CA LYS A 60 -6.65 17.22 -1.49
C LYS A 60 -7.06 16.63 -0.15
N SER A 61 -8.38 16.51 0.03
CA SER A 61 -8.94 15.83 1.19
C SER A 61 -8.84 14.32 0.98
N VAL A 62 -8.54 13.58 2.06
CA VAL A 62 -8.49 12.11 2.05
C VAL A 62 -9.74 11.49 1.40
N GLU A 63 -10.90 12.12 1.60
CA GLU A 63 -12.19 11.69 1.02
C GLU A 63 -12.20 11.70 -0.53
N GLU A 64 -11.53 12.68 -1.14
CA GLU A 64 -11.40 12.82 -2.59
C GLU A 64 -10.39 11.82 -3.13
N ASP A 65 -9.24 11.66 -2.45
CA ASP A 65 -8.20 10.70 -2.84
C ASP A 65 -8.72 9.25 -2.82
N GLU A 66 -9.52 8.89 -1.81
CA GLU A 66 -10.13 7.57 -1.69
C GLU A 66 -11.18 7.34 -2.79
N SER A 67 -11.95 8.37 -3.16
CA SER A 67 -12.95 8.27 -4.23
C SER A 67 -12.31 8.12 -5.62
N GLU A 68 -11.22 8.84 -5.87
CA GLU A 68 -10.44 8.72 -7.10
C GLU A 68 -9.79 7.33 -7.18
N ALA A 69 -9.17 6.85 -6.11
CA ALA A 69 -8.59 5.52 -6.08
C ALA A 69 -9.64 4.40 -6.29
N GLU A 70 -10.82 4.48 -5.65
CA GLU A 70 -11.91 3.49 -5.79
C GLU A 70 -12.46 3.44 -7.23
N SER A 71 -12.47 4.58 -7.93
CA SER A 71 -12.94 4.65 -9.32
C SER A 71 -11.90 4.18 -10.34
N GLU A 72 -10.64 4.03 -9.94
CA GLU A 72 -9.51 3.65 -10.78
C GLU A 72 -9.01 2.21 -10.55
N GLU A 73 -9.59 1.48 -9.59
CA GLU A 73 -9.28 0.07 -9.32
C GLU A 73 -9.51 -0.86 -10.54
N ASP A 74 -10.25 -0.42 -11.55
CA ASP A 74 -10.51 -1.17 -12.79
C ASP A 74 -9.40 -1.00 -13.87
N GLN A 75 -8.51 -0.02 -13.72
CA GLN A 75 -7.43 0.24 -14.67
C GLN A 75 -6.09 -0.29 -14.19
N LYS A 76 -5.77 -1.47 -14.76
CA LYS A 76 -4.49 -2.19 -14.75
C LYS A 76 -3.28 -1.30 -14.43
N VAL A 77 -2.79 -1.44 -13.20
CA VAL A 77 -1.54 -0.87 -12.68
C VAL A 77 -0.42 -0.96 -13.74
N ASP A 78 0.27 0.15 -13.99
CA ASP A 78 1.32 0.20 -15.00
C ASP A 78 2.44 -0.81 -14.66
N PRO A 79 2.78 -1.74 -15.57
CA PRO A 79 3.74 -2.82 -15.28
C PRO A 79 5.16 -2.32 -14.99
N SER A 80 5.49 -1.05 -15.28
CA SER A 80 6.77 -0.45 -14.91
C SER A 80 6.92 -0.21 -13.41
N LEU A 81 5.82 -0.09 -12.66
CA LEU A 81 5.86 -0.01 -11.20
C LEU A 81 6.29 -1.34 -10.58
N LEU A 82 5.91 -2.48 -11.19
CA LEU A 82 6.29 -3.80 -10.71
C LEU A 82 7.81 -4.05 -10.72
N THR A 83 8.55 -3.41 -11.64
CA THR A 83 10.02 -3.50 -11.66
C THR A 83 10.70 -2.76 -10.50
N ARG A 84 9.97 -1.88 -9.80
CA ARG A 84 10.44 -1.11 -8.64
C ARG A 84 9.87 -1.66 -7.32
N VAL A 85 9.08 -2.73 -7.38
CA VAL A 85 8.47 -3.36 -6.20
C VAL A 85 9.44 -4.35 -5.57
N HIS A 86 9.82 -4.08 -4.32
CA HIS A 86 10.61 -4.94 -3.47
C HIS A 86 9.71 -5.62 -2.44
N TRP A 87 9.67 -6.96 -2.49
CA TRP A 87 8.97 -7.74 -1.47
C TRP A 87 9.79 -7.83 -0.19
N GLY A 88 9.36 -7.12 0.86
CA GLY A 88 10.01 -7.10 2.18
C GLY A 88 9.64 -8.29 3.08
N GLY A 89 8.77 -9.18 2.61
CA GLY A 89 8.33 -10.37 3.33
C GLY A 89 7.32 -10.09 4.44
N TYR A 90 7.12 -11.08 5.31
CA TYR A 90 6.25 -10.98 6.48
C TYR A 90 7.04 -10.40 7.66
N VAL A 91 6.55 -9.30 8.23
CA VAL A 91 7.10 -8.75 9.47
C VAL A 91 6.19 -9.21 10.61
N PRO A 92 6.53 -10.30 11.32
CA PRO A 92 5.77 -10.68 12.51
C PRO A 92 5.87 -9.56 13.52
N CYS A 93 4.73 -9.18 14.10
CA CYS A 93 4.72 -8.30 15.26
C CYS A 93 5.66 -8.89 16.33
N PRO A 94 6.57 -8.10 16.92
CA PRO A 94 7.43 -8.56 17.98
C PRO A 94 6.53 -8.90 19.16
N HIS A 95 6.17 -10.18 19.27
CA HIS A 95 5.45 -10.70 20.41
C HIS A 95 6.29 -10.37 21.63
N HIS A 96 5.67 -9.66 22.58
CA HIS A 96 6.12 -9.58 23.97
C HIS A 96 6.71 -10.93 24.37
N LYS A 97 8.04 -11.02 24.49
CA LYS A 97 8.63 -12.11 25.26
C LYS A 97 8.12 -11.94 26.69
N LYS A 98 7.50 -13.01 27.16
CA LYS A 98 6.88 -13.18 28.47
C LYS A 98 7.75 -12.66 29.62
#